data_AF-A0A9E5BFB1-F1
#
_entry.id   AF-A0A9E5BFB1-F1
#
_cell.length_a   1.000
_cell.length_b   1.000
_cell.length_c   1.000
_cell.angle_alpha   90.00
_cell.angle_beta   90.00
_cell.angle_gamma   90.00
#
_symmetry.space_group_name_H-M   'P 1'
#
loop_
_entity.id
_entity.type
_entity.pdbx_description
1 polymer ?
#
loop_
_entity_poly.entity_id
_entity_poly.type
_entity_poly.pdbx_seq_one_letter_code
_entity_poly.pdbx_strand_id
1 'polypeptide(L)'
;MINPIQIFPRKEPADLGIHALRGMPSTVISDMLGRTLVAKGILPIHRSPMSVCGNAFTIKVRTADNLMVHKALQMVRAGDVMVIDAEGDIGCAVIGEILTRVAKSRGVAGIVVDGAVRDVDALEELAFPCWARGISLRGPMKDGPGLLQKRRVLVKKRSNKNKRSSKRLKQGPMRPHGLMIFYRRRV
;
A
#
# COMPACT_ATOMS: atom_id res chain seq x y z
N MET A 1 13.92 -19.91 -13.64
CA MET A 1 12.65 -19.41 -14.19
C MET A 1 12.48 -17.96 -13.78
N ILE A 2 12.59 -17.03 -14.73
CA ILE A 2 12.27 -15.61 -14.52
C ILE A 2 10.74 -15.53 -14.40
N ASN A 3 10.22 -15.12 -13.24
CA ASN A 3 8.78 -14.90 -13.09
C ASN A 3 8.34 -13.88 -14.17
N PRO A 4 7.30 -14.12 -14.98
CA PRO A 4 6.94 -13.18 -16.04
C PRO A 4 6.22 -11.94 -15.49
N ILE A 5 6.29 -10.86 -16.26
CA ILE A 5 5.38 -9.72 -16.11
C ILE A 5 3.95 -10.21 -16.39
N GLN A 6 3.01 -9.94 -15.48
CA GLN A 6 1.61 -10.30 -15.68
C GLN A 6 0.68 -9.16 -15.29
N ILE A 7 -0.35 -8.94 -16.11
CA ILE A 7 -1.36 -7.92 -15.89
C ILE A 7 -2.71 -8.63 -15.82
N PHE A 8 -3.34 -8.61 -14.65
CA PHE A 8 -4.67 -9.19 -14.46
C PHE A 8 -5.76 -8.20 -14.87
N PRO A 9 -6.93 -8.68 -15.33
CA PRO A 9 -8.06 -7.81 -15.64
C PRO A 9 -8.47 -6.95 -14.43
N ARG A 10 -8.75 -5.67 -14.70
CA ARG A 10 -9.31 -4.76 -13.71
C ARG A 10 -10.69 -5.25 -13.28
N LYS A 11 -11.00 -5.12 -11.99
CA LYS A 11 -12.36 -5.35 -11.50
C LYS A 11 -13.18 -4.07 -11.50
N GLU A 12 -14.49 -4.26 -11.54
CA GLU A 12 -15.44 -3.16 -11.35
C GLU A 12 -15.19 -2.40 -10.04
N PRO A 13 -15.26 -1.06 -10.07
CA PRO A 13 -15.18 -0.21 -8.90
C PRO A 13 -16.21 -0.58 -7.82
N ALA A 14 -15.82 -0.46 -6.55
CA ALA A 14 -16.70 -0.69 -5.41
C ALA A 14 -17.31 0.62 -4.89
N ASP A 15 -17.94 1.41 -5.75
CA ASP A 15 -18.32 2.81 -5.46
C ASP A 15 -19.22 2.97 -4.23
N LEU A 16 -20.25 2.12 -4.09
CA LEU A 16 -21.12 2.09 -2.91
C LEU A 16 -20.32 1.83 -1.62
N GLY A 17 -19.37 0.91 -1.67
CA GLY A 17 -18.52 0.59 -0.54
C GLY A 17 -17.58 1.74 -0.18
N ILE A 18 -17.00 2.40 -1.19
CA ILE A 18 -16.15 3.57 -0.98
C ILE A 18 -16.95 4.71 -0.36
N HIS A 19 -18.15 4.96 -0.88
CA HIS A 19 -19.04 6.00 -0.36
C HIS A 19 -19.40 5.73 1.12
N ALA A 20 -19.80 4.50 1.43
CA ALA A 20 -20.14 4.11 2.80
C ALA A 20 -18.96 4.25 3.77
N LEU A 21 -17.74 3.90 3.34
CA LEU A 21 -16.56 3.86 4.21
C LEU A 21 -15.81 5.21 4.31
N ARG A 22 -16.11 6.17 3.43
CA ARG A 22 -15.42 7.45 3.39
C ARG A 22 -15.67 8.25 4.67
N GLY A 23 -14.60 8.77 5.26
CA GLY A 23 -14.66 9.57 6.49
C GLY A 23 -14.77 8.75 7.78
N MET A 24 -15.00 7.43 7.70
CA MET A 24 -15.02 6.59 8.89
C MET A 24 -13.59 6.31 9.42
N PRO A 25 -13.39 6.28 10.75
CA PRO A 25 -12.11 5.90 11.33
C PRO A 25 -11.69 4.47 10.94
N SER A 26 -10.41 4.29 10.57
CA SER A 26 -9.85 2.96 10.23
C SER A 26 -10.02 1.95 11.36
N THR A 27 -9.97 2.40 12.61
CA THR A 27 -10.15 1.57 13.80
C THR A 27 -11.54 0.94 13.86
N VAL A 28 -12.59 1.74 13.61
CA VAL A 28 -13.98 1.25 13.57
C VAL A 28 -14.15 0.23 12.45
N ILE A 29 -13.61 0.52 11.26
CA ILE A 29 -13.68 -0.40 10.13
C ILE A 29 -12.93 -1.70 10.43
N SER A 30 -11.75 -1.61 11.04
CA SER A 30 -10.97 -2.78 11.46
C SER A 30 -11.75 -3.65 12.44
N ASP A 31 -12.40 -3.04 13.43
CA ASP A 31 -13.22 -3.72 14.42
C ASP A 31 -14.41 -4.45 13.78
N MET A 32 -15.13 -3.80 12.87
CA MET A 32 -16.24 -4.40 12.12
C MET A 32 -15.79 -5.54 11.19
N LEU A 33 -14.56 -5.49 10.70
CA LEU A 33 -13.95 -6.56 9.89
C LEU A 33 -13.24 -7.63 10.73
N GLY A 34 -13.46 -7.65 12.05
CA GLY A 34 -12.91 -8.65 12.96
C GLY A 34 -11.39 -8.54 13.16
N ARG A 35 -10.79 -7.39 12.85
CA ARG A 35 -9.36 -7.06 13.09
C ARG A 35 -8.37 -7.94 12.31
N THR A 36 -8.84 -8.60 11.25
CA THR A 36 -8.05 -9.56 10.46
C THR A 36 -7.41 -8.98 9.20
N LEU A 37 -7.90 -7.84 8.72
CA LEU A 37 -7.54 -7.25 7.41
C LEU A 37 -6.69 -5.98 7.53
N VAL A 38 -5.83 -5.90 8.55
CA VAL A 38 -4.95 -4.75 8.78
C VAL A 38 -3.52 -5.09 8.37
N ALA A 39 -2.92 -4.28 7.50
CA ALA A 39 -1.49 -4.44 7.20
C ALA A 39 -0.66 -3.98 8.40
N LYS A 40 0.32 -4.79 8.80
CA LYS A 40 1.17 -4.53 9.96
C LYS A 40 2.46 -3.89 9.53
N GLY A 41 2.94 -2.89 10.29
CA GLY A 41 4.24 -2.26 10.06
C GLY A 41 4.30 -1.42 8.78
N ILE A 42 3.14 -0.94 8.31
CA ILE A 42 3.04 0.10 7.29
C ILE A 42 2.44 1.31 8.01
N LEU A 43 3.17 2.43 8.01
CA LEU A 43 2.86 3.63 8.79
C LEU A 43 2.76 4.83 7.85
N PRO A 44 2.00 5.88 8.23
CA PRO A 44 2.03 7.13 7.48
C PRO A 44 3.45 7.69 7.49
N ILE A 45 3.92 8.15 6.34
CA ILE A 45 5.20 8.87 6.27
C ILE A 45 5.06 10.34 6.63
N HIS A 46 3.81 10.82 6.61
CA HIS A 46 3.45 12.19 6.86
C HIS A 46 3.46 12.53 8.33
N ARG A 47 3.82 13.78 8.64
CA ARG A 47 3.68 14.34 9.99
C ARG A 47 2.25 14.81 10.21
N SER A 48 1.65 15.38 9.16
CA SER A 48 0.27 15.81 9.15
C SER A 48 -0.72 14.63 9.12
N PRO A 49 -1.91 14.75 9.73
CA PRO A 49 -2.94 13.73 9.64
C PRO A 49 -3.39 13.52 8.19
N MET A 50 -3.27 12.28 7.70
CA MET A 50 -3.69 11.89 6.36
C MET A 50 -4.74 10.79 6.40
N SER A 51 -5.67 10.84 5.45
CA SER A 51 -6.68 9.81 5.29
C SER A 51 -7.04 9.59 3.82
N VAL A 52 -7.21 8.33 3.41
CA VAL A 52 -7.65 7.97 2.05
C VAL A 52 -8.63 6.79 2.07
N CYS A 53 -9.60 6.82 1.16
CA CYS A 53 -10.48 5.69 0.85
C CYS A 53 -10.71 5.63 -0.66
N GLY A 54 -10.46 4.48 -1.28
CA GLY A 54 -10.59 4.31 -2.73
C GLY A 54 -10.38 2.87 -3.19
N ASN A 55 -10.45 2.64 -4.50
CA ASN A 55 -10.27 1.31 -5.08
C ASN A 55 -8.80 0.91 -5.10
N ALA A 56 -8.47 -0.27 -4.55
CA ALA A 56 -7.09 -0.74 -4.55
C ALA A 56 -6.60 -1.12 -5.96
N PHE A 57 -5.62 -0.38 -6.49
CA PHE A 57 -4.84 -0.78 -7.65
C PHE A 57 -3.58 -1.50 -7.17
N THR A 58 -3.60 -2.83 -7.23
CA THR A 58 -2.52 -3.65 -6.65
C THR A 58 -1.34 -3.82 -7.61
N ILE A 59 -0.13 -3.71 -7.07
CA ILE A 59 1.13 -3.75 -7.79
C ILE A 59 2.07 -4.64 -6.98
N LYS A 60 2.64 -5.66 -7.59
CA LYS A 60 3.71 -6.47 -7.01
C LYS A 60 4.97 -6.25 -7.82
N VAL A 61 6.07 -5.92 -7.15
CA VAL A 61 7.40 -5.78 -7.73
C VAL A 61 8.39 -6.64 -6.95
N ARG A 62 9.49 -7.01 -7.62
CA ARG A 62 10.68 -7.53 -6.92
C ARG A 62 11.29 -6.41 -6.06
N THR A 63 12.03 -6.81 -5.03
CA THR A 63 12.85 -5.87 -4.25
C THR A 63 13.78 -5.05 -5.15
N ALA A 64 13.95 -3.77 -4.80
CA ALA A 64 14.73 -2.80 -5.56
C ALA A 64 14.35 -2.65 -7.05
N ASP A 65 13.08 -2.89 -7.43
CA ASP A 65 12.56 -2.68 -8.79
C ASP A 65 11.27 -1.86 -8.77
N ASN A 66 11.04 -1.03 -9.79
CA ASN A 66 9.78 -0.30 -9.92
C ASN A 66 9.19 -0.27 -11.35
N LEU A 67 9.61 -1.16 -12.25
CA LEU A 67 9.09 -1.20 -13.63
C LEU A 67 7.57 -1.27 -13.66
N MET A 68 6.97 -2.12 -12.82
CA MET A 68 5.51 -2.26 -12.76
C MET A 68 4.81 -1.08 -12.07
N VAL A 69 5.51 -0.25 -11.29
CA VAL A 69 4.96 1.01 -10.77
C VAL A 69 4.76 1.99 -11.92
N HIS A 70 5.75 2.11 -12.82
CA HIS A 70 5.62 2.91 -14.05
C HIS A 70 4.48 2.41 -14.94
N LYS A 71 4.36 1.08 -15.10
CA LYS A 71 3.27 0.51 -15.89
C LYS A 71 1.89 0.75 -15.25
N ALA A 72 1.79 0.56 -13.94
CA ALA A 72 0.55 0.81 -13.19
C ALA A 72 0.08 2.26 -13.34
N LEU A 73 1.02 3.20 -13.30
CA LEU A 73 0.76 4.61 -13.50
C LEU A 73 0.07 4.90 -14.84
N GLN A 74 0.30 4.11 -15.90
CA GLN A 74 -0.43 4.25 -17.17
C GLN A 74 -1.87 3.69 -17.15
N MET A 75 -2.25 2.96 -16.10
CA MET A 75 -3.48 2.17 -16.04
C MET A 75 -4.42 2.56 -14.89
N VAL A 76 -3.91 3.31 -13.91
CA VAL A 76 -4.70 3.85 -12.81
C VAL A 76 -5.79 4.80 -13.34
N ARG A 77 -6.91 4.84 -12.61
CA ARG A 77 -8.01 5.77 -12.83
C ARG A 77 -8.13 6.68 -11.61
N ALA A 78 -8.81 7.82 -11.79
CA ALA A 78 -9.10 8.71 -10.68
C ALA A 78 -9.82 7.97 -9.54
N GLY A 79 -9.42 8.24 -8.30
CA GLY A 79 -9.93 7.59 -7.09
C GLY A 79 -9.27 6.25 -6.74
N ASP A 80 -8.35 5.74 -7.57
CA ASP A 80 -7.56 4.56 -7.22
C ASP A 80 -6.60 4.85 -6.06
N VAL A 81 -6.38 3.88 -5.20
CA VAL A 81 -5.30 3.84 -4.22
C VAL A 81 -4.27 2.83 -4.72
N MET A 82 -3.06 3.29 -5.03
CA MET A 82 -2.00 2.41 -5.48
C MET A 82 -1.41 1.63 -4.30
N VAL A 83 -1.28 0.31 -4.48
CA VAL A 83 -0.92 -0.59 -3.40
C VAL A 83 0.23 -1.46 -3.85
N ILE A 84 1.43 -1.14 -3.38
CA ILE A 84 2.69 -1.68 -3.86
C ILE A 84 3.23 -2.70 -2.85
N ASP A 85 3.31 -3.96 -3.25
CA ASP A 85 4.10 -5.01 -2.57
C ASP A 85 5.49 -5.04 -3.17
N ALA A 86 6.45 -4.50 -2.42
CA ALA A 86 7.89 -4.59 -2.68
C ALA A 86 8.56 -5.60 -1.73
N GLU A 87 7.79 -6.61 -1.31
CA GLU A 87 8.20 -7.73 -0.45
C GLU A 87 8.68 -7.33 0.94
N GLY A 88 8.36 -6.10 1.36
CA GLY A 88 8.77 -5.50 2.62
C GLY A 88 10.20 -5.00 2.64
N ASP A 89 10.87 -4.87 1.48
CA ASP A 89 12.22 -4.34 1.39
C ASP A 89 12.28 -2.87 1.79
N ILE A 90 13.10 -2.56 2.80
CA ILE A 90 13.37 -1.20 3.24
C ILE A 90 14.76 -0.71 2.82
N GLY A 91 15.56 -1.54 2.14
CA GLY A 91 16.89 -1.17 1.65
C GLY A 91 16.83 -0.28 0.41
N CYS A 92 15.77 -0.38 -0.39
CA CYS A 92 15.59 0.39 -1.62
C CYS A 92 14.17 0.96 -1.74
N ALA A 93 14.06 2.26 -2.00
CA ALA A 93 12.77 2.89 -2.25
C ALA A 93 12.25 2.53 -3.64
N VAL A 94 10.97 2.16 -3.74
CA VAL A 94 10.34 1.85 -5.04
C VAL A 94 9.62 3.05 -5.65
N ILE A 95 9.38 4.09 -4.85
CA ILE A 95 8.69 5.31 -5.25
C ILE A 95 9.18 6.53 -4.45
N GLY A 96 9.13 7.70 -5.09
CA GLY A 96 9.52 9.00 -4.54
C GLY A 96 8.74 10.12 -5.24
N GLU A 97 9.20 11.36 -5.12
CA GLU A 97 8.44 12.57 -5.48
C GLU A 97 7.89 12.54 -6.91
N ILE A 98 8.75 12.27 -7.90
CA ILE A 98 8.40 12.34 -9.33
C ILE A 98 7.20 11.44 -9.64
N LEU A 99 7.26 10.17 -9.22
CA LEU A 99 6.19 9.22 -9.49
C LEU A 99 4.93 9.53 -8.69
N THR A 100 5.07 10.06 -7.47
CA THR A 100 3.94 10.52 -6.66
C THR A 100 3.24 11.71 -7.32
N ARG A 101 3.96 12.69 -7.89
CA ARG A 101 3.37 13.79 -8.65
C ARG A 101 2.58 13.29 -9.87
N VAL A 102 3.13 12.32 -10.60
CA VAL A 102 2.44 11.68 -11.72
C VAL A 102 1.21 10.90 -11.26
N ALA A 103 1.25 10.24 -10.10
CA ALA A 103 0.09 9.58 -9.53
C ALA A 103 -1.01 10.61 -9.20
N LYS A 104 -0.63 11.70 -8.52
CA LYS A 104 -1.54 12.80 -8.18
C LYS A 104 -2.17 13.43 -9.41
N SER A 105 -1.40 13.71 -10.46
CA SER A 105 -1.92 14.29 -11.71
C SER A 105 -2.90 13.37 -12.45
N ARG A 106 -2.85 12.05 -12.18
CA ARG A 106 -3.82 11.06 -12.70
C ARG A 106 -5.02 10.85 -11.79
N GLY A 107 -5.15 11.63 -10.71
CA GLY A 107 -6.26 11.53 -9.77
C GLY A 107 -6.18 10.32 -8.83
N VAL A 108 -5.01 9.68 -8.69
CA VAL A 108 -4.80 8.65 -7.65
C VAL A 108 -5.06 9.30 -6.30
N ALA A 109 -5.81 8.62 -5.43
CA ALA A 109 -6.22 9.15 -4.13
C ALA A 109 -5.13 9.01 -3.05
N GLY A 110 -4.23 8.03 -3.19
CA GLY A 110 -3.14 7.79 -2.26
C GLY A 110 -2.29 6.57 -2.63
N ILE A 111 -1.19 6.37 -1.91
CA ILE A 111 -0.23 5.29 -2.15
C ILE A 111 0.05 4.54 -0.84
N VAL A 112 0.07 3.21 -0.91
CA VAL A 112 0.45 2.32 0.20
C VAL A 112 1.57 1.41 -0.27
N VAL A 113 2.68 1.37 0.47
CA VAL A 113 3.89 0.63 0.08
C VAL A 113 4.29 -0.35 1.19
N ASP A 114 4.23 -1.64 0.87
CA ASP A 114 4.88 -2.71 1.62
C ASP A 114 6.35 -2.79 1.19
N GLY A 115 7.10 -1.77 1.60
CA GLY A 115 8.50 -1.50 1.27
C GLY A 115 8.88 -0.06 1.63
N ALA A 116 10.00 0.43 1.09
CA ALA A 116 10.46 1.80 1.31
C ALA A 116 9.98 2.81 0.25
N VAL A 117 9.89 4.06 0.70
CA VAL A 117 9.73 5.26 -0.15
C VAL A 117 10.90 6.21 0.06
N ARG A 118 10.97 7.26 -0.75
CA ARG A 118 11.95 8.35 -0.62
C ARG A 118 11.30 9.72 -0.84
N ASP A 119 12.10 10.77 -0.71
CA ASP A 119 11.69 12.17 -0.92
C ASP A 119 10.57 12.63 0.04
N VAL A 120 10.60 12.16 1.29
CA VAL A 120 9.47 12.29 2.23
C VAL A 120 9.07 13.74 2.53
N ASP A 121 10.01 14.68 2.54
CA ASP A 121 9.72 16.09 2.74
C ASP A 121 8.90 16.65 1.57
N ALA A 122 9.27 16.32 0.33
CA ALA A 122 8.50 16.69 -0.86
C ALA A 122 7.12 16.01 -0.89
N LEU A 123 7.00 14.78 -0.37
CA LEU A 123 5.71 14.11 -0.24
C LEU A 123 4.82 14.82 0.79
N GLU A 124 5.38 15.26 1.92
CA GLU A 124 4.69 16.09 2.92
C GLU A 124 4.17 17.39 2.30
N GLU A 125 5.03 18.13 1.61
CA GLU A 125 4.66 19.38 0.92
C GLU A 125 3.59 19.18 -0.15
N LEU A 126 3.64 18.05 -0.87
CA LEU A 126 2.63 17.70 -1.87
C LEU A 126 1.25 17.43 -1.23
N ALA A 127 1.18 17.26 0.09
CA ALA A 127 0.00 16.87 0.86
C ALA A 127 -0.71 15.66 0.24
N PHE A 128 0.08 14.68 -0.23
CA PHE A 128 -0.42 13.53 -0.96
C PHE A 128 -0.35 12.26 -0.10
N PRO A 129 -1.49 11.64 0.27
CA PRO A 129 -1.51 10.56 1.25
C PRO A 129 -0.62 9.35 0.87
N CYS A 130 0.41 9.11 1.69
CA CYS A 130 1.33 7.99 1.50
C CYS A 130 1.62 7.23 2.81
N TRP A 131 1.67 5.90 2.70
CA TRP A 131 2.05 4.99 3.78
C TRP A 131 3.14 4.03 3.31
N ALA A 132 4.13 3.75 4.15
CA ALA A 132 5.25 2.89 3.82
C ALA A 132 5.72 2.06 5.02
N ARG A 133 6.55 1.03 4.79
CA ARG A 133 7.27 0.35 5.88
C ARG A 133 8.45 1.16 6.41
N GLY A 134 9.07 1.95 5.53
CA GLY A 134 10.27 2.68 5.86
C GLY A 134 10.65 3.69 4.78
N ILE A 135 11.79 4.34 4.99
CA ILE A 135 12.33 5.38 4.14
C ILE A 135 13.74 4.96 3.74
N SER A 136 14.09 5.06 2.46
CA SER A 136 15.44 4.78 1.96
C SER A 136 15.81 5.78 0.88
N LEU A 137 17.06 6.24 0.87
CA LEU A 137 17.57 7.14 -0.17
C LEU A 137 17.86 6.38 -1.49
N ARG A 138 18.12 5.07 -1.40
CA ARG A 138 18.52 4.26 -2.55
C ARG A 138 17.37 4.10 -3.54
N GLY A 139 17.63 4.38 -4.82
CA GLY A 139 16.66 4.24 -5.90
C GLY A 139 16.63 2.84 -6.54
N PRO A 140 15.51 2.47 -7.20
CA PRO A 140 15.28 1.13 -7.74
C PRO A 140 15.75 1.00 -9.21
N MET A 141 15.90 -0.25 -9.64
CA MET A 141 16.07 -0.65 -11.05
C MET A 141 14.71 -0.79 -11.75
N LYS A 142 14.73 -1.16 -13.05
CA LYS A 142 13.53 -1.21 -13.92
C LYS A 142 13.53 -2.45 -14.83
N ASP A 143 13.96 -3.57 -14.30
CA ASP A 143 14.17 -4.82 -15.03
C ASP A 143 12.98 -5.79 -14.85
N GLY A 144 12.12 -5.51 -13.87
CA GLY A 144 11.08 -6.43 -13.43
C GLY A 144 11.66 -7.61 -12.63
N PRO A 145 10.87 -8.68 -12.43
CA PRO A 145 9.49 -8.86 -12.88
C PRO A 145 8.45 -8.21 -11.96
N GLY A 146 7.17 -8.34 -12.31
CA GLY A 146 6.08 -7.93 -11.42
C GLY A 146 4.68 -8.22 -11.94
N LEU A 147 3.68 -7.95 -11.08
CA LEU A 147 2.28 -8.29 -11.33
C LEU A 147 1.39 -7.08 -11.07
N LEU A 148 0.37 -6.86 -11.88
CA LEU A 148 -0.66 -5.82 -11.66
C LEU A 148 -2.03 -6.44 -11.42
N GLN A 149 -2.83 -5.87 -10.51
CA GLN A 149 -4.23 -6.23 -10.25
C GLN A 149 -4.45 -7.65 -9.67
N LYS A 150 -3.39 -8.29 -9.15
CA LYS A 150 -3.50 -9.60 -8.49
C LYS A 150 -4.34 -9.51 -7.21
N ARG A 151 -5.13 -10.57 -6.95
CA ARG A 151 -6.14 -10.62 -5.87
C ARG A 151 -5.62 -10.53 -4.43
N ARG A 152 -4.34 -10.77 -4.17
CA ARG A 152 -3.74 -10.74 -2.83
C ARG A 152 -2.31 -10.24 -2.92
N VAL A 153 -2.06 -9.09 -2.32
CA VAL A 153 -0.76 -8.43 -2.40
C VAL A 153 -0.21 -8.08 -1.00
N LEU A 154 -1.07 -7.85 0.00
CA LEU A 154 -0.63 -7.42 1.34
C LEU A 154 -0.94 -8.37 2.51
N VAL A 155 -1.45 -9.57 2.24
CA VAL A 155 -1.66 -10.58 3.28
C VAL A 155 -0.61 -11.65 3.13
N LYS A 156 0.54 -11.45 3.79
CA LYS A 156 1.50 -12.54 4.02
C LYS A 156 0.77 -13.57 4.88
N LYS A 157 0.27 -14.65 4.28
CA LYS A 157 -0.09 -15.85 5.05
C LYS A 157 1.21 -16.25 5.76
N ARG A 158 1.23 -16.25 7.09
CA ARG A 158 2.26 -16.99 7.82
C ARG A 158 2.21 -18.42 7.30
N SER A 159 3.31 -18.87 6.67
CA SER A 159 3.56 -20.30 6.52
C SER A 159 3.67 -20.85 7.94
N ASN A 160 2.65 -21.55 8.39
CA ASN A 160 2.59 -22.08 9.75
C ASN A 160 3.44 -23.36 9.80
N LYS A 161 4.76 -23.21 9.89
CA LYS A 161 5.64 -24.24 10.42
C LYS A 161 6.09 -23.79 11.80
N ASN A 162 5.75 -24.62 12.78
CA ASN A 162 6.15 -24.64 14.20
C ASN A 162 5.22 -23.98 15.23
N LYS A 163 4.57 -24.88 15.98
CA LYS A 163 4.02 -24.73 17.32
C LYS A 163 5.12 -24.26 18.29
N ARG A 164 4.82 -23.27 19.14
CA ARG A 164 4.79 -23.35 20.62
C ARG A 164 5.10 -22.01 21.30
N SER A 165 4.38 -21.83 22.40
CA SER A 165 4.68 -21.08 23.63
C SER A 165 4.66 -19.54 23.63
N SER A 166 4.03 -19.07 24.71
CA SER A 166 3.61 -17.73 25.05
C SER A 166 4.75 -16.81 25.51
N LYS A 167 4.54 -15.50 25.39
CA LYS A 167 4.84 -14.52 26.46
C LYS A 167 4.16 -13.18 26.18
N ARG A 168 3.52 -12.68 27.24
CA ARG A 168 2.79 -11.41 27.37
C ARG A 168 3.82 -10.26 27.37
N LEU A 169 3.64 -9.25 26.53
CA LEU A 169 4.41 -7.99 26.58
C LEU A 169 3.44 -6.82 26.76
N LYS A 170 3.79 -5.96 27.71
CA LYS A 170 3.00 -4.85 28.27
C LYS A 170 2.80 -3.75 27.22
N GLN A 171 1.58 -3.21 27.12
CA GLN A 171 1.23 -2.12 26.22
C GLN A 171 1.70 -0.77 26.81
N GLY A 172 2.55 -0.04 26.05
CA GLY A 172 2.82 1.39 26.27
C GLY A 172 1.78 2.26 25.56
N PRO A 173 1.74 3.58 25.81
CA PRO A 173 0.65 4.45 25.38
C PRO A 173 0.58 4.61 23.86
N MET A 174 -0.65 4.46 23.34
CA MET A 174 -1.00 4.41 21.92
C MET A 174 -1.05 5.82 21.31
N ARG A 175 -0.34 6.06 20.20
CA ARG A 175 -0.47 7.29 19.39
C ARG A 175 -1.31 7.00 18.14
N PRO A 176 -2.33 7.81 17.80
CA PRO A 176 -3.21 7.54 16.66
C PRO A 176 -2.67 8.21 15.39
N HIS A 177 -2.25 7.44 14.37
CA HIS A 177 -1.88 8.03 13.07
C HIS A 177 -2.24 7.10 11.87
N GLY A 178 -3.01 7.66 10.91
CA GLY A 178 -3.09 7.24 9.50
C GLY A 178 -4.13 6.17 9.12
N LEU A 179 -5.16 6.56 8.36
CA LEU A 179 -6.22 5.68 7.79
C LEU A 179 -5.65 4.69 6.75
N MET A 180 -6.11 3.43 6.77
CA MET A 180 -5.85 2.45 5.70
C MET A 180 -7.03 1.48 5.60
N ILE A 181 -7.69 1.40 4.45
CA ILE A 181 -8.80 0.45 4.22
C ILE A 181 -8.62 -0.25 2.88
N PHE A 182 -8.61 -1.58 2.93
CA PHE A 182 -8.68 -2.45 1.76
C PHE A 182 -10.05 -3.12 1.73
N TYR A 183 -10.96 -2.67 0.86
CA TYR A 183 -12.19 -3.40 0.61
C TYR A 183 -12.03 -4.26 -0.65
N ARG A 184 -12.21 -5.59 -0.52
CA ARG A 184 -12.62 -6.41 -1.65
C ARG A 184 -13.61 -7.46 -1.18
N ARG A 185 -14.86 -7.28 -1.62
CA ARG A 185 -16.00 -8.20 -1.47
C ARG A 185 -15.56 -9.64 -1.78
N ARG A 186 -15.80 -10.57 -0.84
CA ARG A 186 -15.97 -11.99 -1.18
C ARG A 186 -17.33 -12.10 -1.87
N VAL A 187 -17.33 -12.60 -3.10
CA VAL A 187 -18.39 -13.52 -3.50
C VAL A 187 -17.79 -14.90 -3.24
#